data_AF-A0A6V7KNL5-F1
#
_entry.id   AF-A0A6V7KNL5-F1
#
_cell.length_a   1.000
_cell.length_b   1.000
_cell.length_c   1.000
_cell.angle_alpha   90.00
_cell.angle_beta   90.00
_cell.angle_gamma   90.00
#
_symmetry.space_group_name_H-M   'P 1'
#
loop_
_entity.id
_entity.type
_entity.pdbx_description
1 polymer ?
#
loop_
_entity_poly.entity_id
_entity_poly.type
_entity_poly.pdbx_seq_one_letter_code
_entity_poly.pdbx_strand_id
1 'polypeptide(L)'
;ESRKEIMEDAQKFYRHLAGRHPPAEREEIETRLEELKRILREEKRVQARIPADEEAADDYLTRKALRVIKTNVKYSTRAMEFNSYKCLLYLVARGAQDYAVLYKIFHEIKTRDKEFKLRTLLDFGSGISTVS
;
A
#
# COMPACT_ATOMS: atom_id res chain seq x y z
N GLU A 1 10.82 9.69 -22.62
CA GLU A 1 11.31 9.86 -21.23
C GLU A 1 12.76 9.38 -21.16
N SER A 2 13.60 10.02 -20.35
CA SER A 2 14.97 9.52 -20.15
C SER A 2 14.96 8.29 -19.24
N ARG A 3 15.91 7.37 -19.44
CA ARG A 3 16.05 6.17 -18.60
C ARG A 3 16.08 6.51 -17.11
N LYS A 4 16.76 7.60 -16.73
CA LYS A 4 16.91 8.02 -15.34
C LYS A 4 15.57 8.41 -14.72
N GLU A 5 14.74 9.16 -15.43
CA GLU A 5 13.40 9.56 -14.98
C GLU A 5 12.51 8.33 -14.76
N ILE A 6 12.51 7.38 -15.69
CA ILE A 6 11.74 6.14 -15.57
C ILE A 6 12.13 5.37 -14.30
N MET A 7 13.44 5.28 -14.00
CA MET A 7 13.92 4.58 -12.80
C MET A 7 13.49 5.29 -11.50
N GLU A 8 13.58 6.61 -11.46
CA GLU A 8 13.15 7.39 -10.30
C GLU A 8 11.64 7.28 -10.07
N ASP A 9 10.86 7.36 -11.13
CA ASP A 9 9.40 7.22 -11.07
C ASP A 9 8.98 5.79 -10.75
N ALA A 10 9.67 4.77 -11.28
CA ALA A 10 9.44 3.38 -10.92
C ALA A 10 9.71 3.15 -9.43
N GLN A 11 10.75 3.77 -8.86
CA GLN A 11 11.02 3.67 -7.43
C GLN A 11 9.93 4.33 -6.57
N LYS A 12 9.41 5.49 -6.99
CA LYS A 12 8.26 6.14 -6.31
C LYS A 12 7.02 5.27 -6.43
N PHE A 13 6.78 4.71 -7.61
CA PHE A 13 5.66 3.83 -7.89
C PHE A 13 5.71 2.54 -7.06
N TYR A 14 6.89 1.92 -6.94
CA TYR A 14 7.12 0.76 -6.06
C TYR A 14 6.74 1.08 -4.61
N ARG A 15 7.22 2.20 -4.05
CA ARG A 15 6.88 2.61 -2.68
C ARG A 15 5.38 2.86 -2.52
N HIS A 16 4.76 3.48 -3.53
CA HIS A 16 3.32 3.68 -3.53
C HIS A 16 2.57 2.35 -3.48
N LEU A 17 2.95 1.36 -4.31
CA LEU A 17 2.36 0.02 -4.29
C LEU A 17 2.59 -0.70 -2.96
N ALA A 18 3.81 -0.67 -2.43
CA ALA A 18 4.18 -1.33 -1.18
C ALA A 18 3.43 -0.77 0.03
N GLY A 19 3.05 0.52 0.01
CA GLY A 19 2.26 1.16 1.05
C GLY A 19 0.75 0.97 0.92
N ARG A 20 0.28 0.22 -0.09
CA ARG A 20 -1.14 -0.11 -0.22
C ARG A 20 -1.46 -1.29 0.68
N HIS A 21 -2.28 -1.02 1.68
CA HIS A 21 -2.80 -2.02 2.59
C HIS A 21 -4.31 -2.17 2.41
N PRO A 22 -4.87 -3.35 2.76
CA PRO A 22 -6.31 -3.51 2.91
C PRO A 22 -6.90 -2.42 3.82
N PRO A 23 -8.19 -2.07 3.65
CA PRO A 23 -8.88 -1.21 4.60
C PRO A 23 -8.71 -1.76 6.02
N ALA A 24 -8.33 -0.88 6.95
CA ALA A 24 -8.18 -1.23 8.36
C ALA A 24 -9.51 -1.70 8.94
N GLU A 25 -9.45 -2.64 9.86
CA GLU A 25 -10.63 -3.12 10.58
C GLU A 25 -11.14 -2.07 11.59
N ARG A 26 -12.37 -2.23 12.08
CA ARG A 26 -12.97 -1.26 13.01
C ARG A 26 -12.13 -1.10 14.28
N GLU A 27 -11.69 -2.21 14.87
CA GLU A 27 -10.87 -2.21 16.09
C GLU A 27 -9.52 -1.52 15.89
N GLU A 28 -8.89 -1.70 14.72
CA GLU A 28 -7.66 -1.01 14.35
C GLU A 28 -7.87 0.50 14.21
N ILE A 29 -9.00 0.91 13.62
CA ILE A 29 -9.36 2.32 13.47
C ILE A 29 -9.59 2.96 14.83
N GLU A 30 -10.30 2.28 15.74
CA GLU A 30 -10.57 2.75 17.11
C GLU A 30 -9.27 2.87 17.92
N THR A 31 -8.42 1.86 17.88
CA THR A 31 -7.10 1.89 18.55
C THR A 31 -6.26 3.07 18.05
N ARG A 32 -6.25 3.28 16.73
CA ARG A 32 -5.50 4.37 16.09
C ARG A 32 -6.12 5.74 16.37
N LEU A 33 -7.44 5.81 16.54
CA LEU A 33 -8.15 7.03 16.92
C LEU A 33 -7.71 7.48 18.31
N GLU A 34 -7.70 6.58 19.28
CA GLU A 34 -7.29 6.88 20.66
C GLU A 34 -5.80 7.25 20.74
N GLU A 35 -4.94 6.54 20.01
CA GLU A 35 -3.53 6.89 19.93
C GLU A 35 -3.32 8.29 19.34
N LEU A 36 -4.03 8.63 18.26
CA LEU A 36 -3.95 9.96 17.65
C LEU A 36 -4.51 11.04 18.56
N LYS A 37 -5.61 10.79 19.29
CA LYS A 37 -6.13 11.71 20.30
C LYS A 37 -5.06 12.04 21.34
N ARG A 38 -4.35 11.02 21.86
CA ARG A 38 -3.25 11.21 22.81
C ARG A 38 -2.13 12.07 22.24
N ILE A 39 -1.64 11.75 21.04
CA ILE A 39 -0.58 12.52 20.37
C ILE A 39 -1.02 13.97 20.14
N LEU A 40 -2.26 14.19 19.68
CA LEU A 40 -2.80 15.52 19.43
C LEU A 40 -2.97 16.34 20.70
N ARG A 41 -3.23 15.72 21.86
CA ARG A 41 -3.24 16.40 23.16
C ARG A 41 -1.86 16.92 23.58
N GLU A 42 -0.79 16.24 23.17
CA GLU A 42 0.59 16.63 23.48
C GLU A 42 1.16 17.67 22.49
N GLU A 43 0.56 17.80 21.31
CA GLU A 43 1.01 18.73 20.28
C GLU A 43 0.68 20.19 20.64
N LYS A 44 1.73 20.99 20.90
CA LYS A 44 1.62 22.41 21.33
C LYS A 44 0.68 23.27 20.48
N ARG A 45 0.68 23.08 19.16
CA ARG A 45 -0.17 23.83 18.22
C ARG A 45 -1.66 23.51 18.37
N VAL A 46 -1.95 22.32 18.88
CA VAL A 46 -3.30 21.80 19.07
C VAL A 46 -3.80 22.20 20.44
N GLN A 47 -2.96 22.06 21.48
CA GLN A 47 -3.28 22.48 22.86
C GLN A 47 -3.86 23.89 22.94
N ALA A 48 -3.27 24.86 22.22
CA ALA A 48 -3.74 26.25 22.20
C ALA A 48 -5.16 26.44 21.60
N ARG A 49 -5.73 25.40 20.99
CA ARG A 49 -7.05 25.40 20.34
C ARG A 49 -8.03 24.38 20.94
N ILE A 50 -7.62 23.62 21.95
CA ILE A 50 -8.50 22.67 22.64
C ILE A 50 -9.46 23.49 23.52
N PRO A 51 -10.79 23.30 23.39
CA PRO A 51 -11.77 23.88 24.29
C PRO A 51 -11.50 23.55 25.77
N ALA A 52 -11.86 24.44 26.68
CA ALA A 52 -11.74 24.20 28.12
C ALA A 52 -12.78 23.18 28.64
N ASP A 53 -13.93 23.11 27.97
CA ASP A 53 -14.97 22.11 28.25
C ASP A 53 -14.51 20.73 27.77
N GLU A 54 -14.65 19.72 28.64
CA GLU A 54 -14.10 18.38 28.42
C GLU A 54 -14.79 17.64 27.27
N GLU A 55 -16.11 17.80 27.14
CA GLU A 55 -16.90 17.18 26.07
C GLU A 55 -16.57 17.83 24.71
N ALA A 56 -16.49 19.16 24.66
CA ALA A 56 -16.06 19.89 23.48
C ALA A 56 -14.60 19.61 23.09
N ALA A 57 -13.73 19.37 24.07
CA ALA A 57 -12.34 18.97 23.85
C ALA A 57 -12.24 17.60 23.21
N ASP A 58 -13.00 16.61 23.69
CA ASP A 58 -13.00 15.28 23.10
C ASP A 58 -13.59 15.28 21.69
N ASP A 59 -14.69 15.99 21.44
CA ASP A 59 -15.27 16.09 20.09
C ASP A 59 -14.28 16.77 19.11
N TYR A 60 -13.60 17.85 19.53
CA TYR A 60 -12.58 18.50 18.73
C TYR A 60 -11.44 17.54 18.34
N LEU A 61 -10.90 16.80 19.31
CA LEU A 61 -9.81 15.86 19.09
C LEU A 61 -10.26 14.67 18.25
N THR A 62 -11.46 14.14 18.49
CA THR A 62 -12.08 13.07 17.69
C THR A 62 -12.17 13.48 16.22
N ARG A 63 -12.76 14.64 15.94
CA ARG A 63 -12.90 15.16 14.56
C ARG A 63 -11.55 15.35 13.89
N LYS A 64 -10.56 15.85 14.63
CA LYS A 64 -9.22 16.08 14.11
C LYS A 64 -8.48 14.78 13.82
N ALA A 65 -8.52 13.82 14.74
CA ALA A 65 -7.94 12.50 14.58
C ALA A 65 -8.58 11.73 13.42
N LEU A 66 -9.92 11.72 13.32
CA LEU A 66 -10.64 11.12 12.19
C LEU A 66 -10.26 11.77 10.86
N ARG A 67 -10.03 13.09 10.82
CA ARG A 67 -9.55 13.77 9.60
C ARG A 67 -8.17 13.27 9.18
N VAL A 68 -7.25 13.10 10.13
CA VAL A 68 -5.91 12.55 9.87
C VAL A 68 -6.01 11.12 9.33
N ILE A 69 -6.78 10.25 10.02
CA ILE A 69 -7.01 8.86 9.59
C ILE A 69 -7.58 8.84 8.16
N LYS A 70 -8.67 9.58 7.91
CA LYS A 70 -9.34 9.61 6.61
C LYS A 70 -8.41 10.09 5.49
N THR A 71 -7.56 11.08 5.77
CA THR A 71 -6.59 11.60 4.80
C THR A 71 -5.58 10.51 4.44
N ASN A 72 -5.04 9.81 5.42
CA ASN A 72 -4.04 8.76 5.19
C ASN A 72 -4.64 7.52 4.49
N VAL A 73 -5.86 7.11 4.87
CA VAL A 73 -6.53 5.93 4.30
C VAL A 73 -6.97 6.16 2.84
N LYS A 74 -7.42 7.38 2.49
CA LYS A 74 -7.92 7.71 1.14
C LYS A 74 -6.91 7.43 0.02
N TYR A 75 -5.61 7.53 0.30
CA TYR A 75 -4.56 7.30 -0.69
C TYR A 75 -4.25 5.81 -0.93
N SER A 76 -4.62 4.91 -0.01
CA SER A 76 -4.31 3.48 -0.10
C SER A 76 -5.35 2.68 -0.89
N THR A 77 -6.65 3.01 -0.73
CA THR A 77 -7.74 2.12 -1.15
C THR A 77 -8.34 2.41 -2.52
N ARG A 78 -8.01 3.55 -3.14
CA ARG A 78 -8.53 3.88 -4.48
C ARG A 78 -7.98 2.92 -5.53
N ALA A 79 -8.85 2.41 -6.40
CA ALA A 79 -8.45 1.62 -7.56
C ALA A 79 -7.42 2.39 -8.41
N MET A 80 -6.38 1.70 -8.85
CA MET A 80 -5.35 2.29 -9.69
C MET A 80 -5.70 2.09 -11.16
N GLU A 81 -5.79 3.19 -11.89
CA GLU A 81 -5.90 3.14 -13.35
C GLU A 81 -4.52 2.91 -13.96
N PHE A 82 -4.35 1.79 -14.65
CA PHE A 82 -3.14 1.45 -15.39
C PHE A 82 -3.24 1.99 -16.82
N ASN A 83 -2.27 2.83 -17.18
CA ASN A 83 -2.01 3.26 -18.55
C ASN A 83 -0.65 2.71 -18.98
N SER A 84 -0.29 2.87 -20.25
CA SER A 84 0.96 2.32 -20.79
C SER A 84 2.20 2.73 -19.98
N TYR A 85 2.26 3.99 -19.51
CA TYR A 85 3.37 4.46 -18.69
C TYR A 85 3.42 3.77 -17.32
N LYS A 86 2.28 3.68 -16.60
CA LYS A 86 2.22 2.98 -15.31
C LYS A 86 2.47 1.48 -15.44
N CYS A 87 2.09 0.86 -16.56
CA CYS A 87 2.45 -0.53 -16.86
C CYS A 87 3.96 -0.69 -17.01
N LEU A 88 4.63 0.24 -17.69
CA LEU A 88 6.09 0.28 -17.77
C LEU A 88 6.74 0.48 -16.39
N LEU A 89 6.24 1.43 -15.60
CA LEU A 89 6.73 1.63 -14.23
C LEU A 89 6.55 0.39 -13.37
N TYR A 90 5.41 -0.32 -13.50
CA TYR A 90 5.16 -1.58 -12.82
C TYR A 90 6.20 -2.65 -13.21
N LEU A 91 6.47 -2.79 -14.52
CA LEU A 91 7.47 -3.75 -15.04
C LEU A 91 8.87 -3.46 -14.49
N VAL A 92 9.29 -2.20 -14.54
CA VAL A 92 10.61 -1.78 -14.06
C VAL A 92 10.72 -1.92 -12.55
N ALA A 93 9.67 -1.57 -11.81
CA ALA A 93 9.64 -1.60 -10.35
C ALA A 93 9.71 -3.03 -9.78
N ARG A 94 9.07 -3.99 -10.43
CA ARG A 94 8.84 -5.33 -9.85
C ARG A 94 9.33 -6.51 -10.68
N GLY A 95 9.56 -6.33 -11.98
CA GLY A 95 9.78 -7.44 -12.91
C GLY A 95 10.90 -8.39 -12.50
N ALA A 96 12.04 -7.86 -12.03
CA ALA A 96 13.16 -8.68 -11.58
C ALA A 96 12.82 -9.53 -10.33
N GLN A 97 12.09 -8.94 -9.37
CA GLN A 97 11.72 -9.61 -8.12
C GLN A 97 10.65 -10.68 -8.38
N ASP A 98 9.60 -10.30 -9.12
CA ASP A 98 8.50 -11.20 -9.48
C ASP A 98 9.03 -12.40 -10.31
N TYR A 99 9.93 -12.16 -11.27
CA TYR A 99 10.59 -13.23 -12.04
C TYR A 99 11.41 -14.18 -11.15
N ALA A 100 12.26 -13.64 -10.27
CA ALA A 100 13.11 -14.45 -9.41
C ALA A 100 12.28 -15.37 -8.47
N VAL A 101 11.18 -14.84 -7.94
CA VAL A 101 10.25 -15.60 -7.10
C VAL A 101 9.58 -16.73 -7.90
N LEU A 102 9.03 -16.41 -9.07
CA LEU A 102 8.38 -17.41 -9.94
C LEU A 102 9.35 -18.50 -10.37
N TYR A 103 10.56 -18.13 -10.79
CA TYR A 103 11.61 -19.07 -11.16
C TYR A 103 11.90 -20.05 -10.01
N LYS A 104 12.07 -19.53 -8.79
CA LYS A 104 12.33 -20.35 -7.61
C LYS A 104 11.17 -21.32 -7.34
N ILE A 105 9.92 -20.85 -7.40
CA ILE A 105 8.74 -21.70 -7.18
C ILE A 105 8.70 -22.83 -8.20
N PHE A 106 8.82 -22.54 -9.50
CA PHE A 106 8.79 -23.57 -10.54
C PHE A 106 9.98 -24.52 -10.45
N HIS A 107 11.15 -24.02 -10.06
CA HIS A 107 12.32 -24.84 -9.81
C HIS A 107 12.09 -25.82 -8.64
N GLU A 108 11.49 -25.37 -7.54
CA GLU A 108 11.15 -26.22 -6.41
C GLU A 108 10.09 -27.28 -6.77
N ILE A 109 9.07 -26.93 -7.55
CA ILE A 109 8.08 -27.90 -8.04
C ILE A 109 8.76 -28.98 -8.87
N LYS A 110 9.58 -28.58 -9.86
CA LYS A 110 10.28 -29.51 -10.76
C LYS A 110 11.30 -30.41 -10.05
N THR A 111 11.93 -29.91 -8.99
CA THR A 111 12.90 -30.71 -8.22
C THR A 111 12.21 -31.76 -7.34
N ARG A 112 11.01 -31.48 -6.83
CA ARG A 112 10.22 -32.41 -6.02
C ARG A 112 9.47 -33.44 -6.87
N ASP A 113 8.96 -33.04 -8.02
CA ASP A 113 8.28 -33.91 -8.98
C ASP A 113 8.89 -33.71 -10.38
N LYS A 114 9.75 -34.66 -10.76
CA LYS A 114 10.46 -34.62 -12.05
C LYS A 114 9.54 -34.90 -13.24
N GLU A 115 8.42 -35.58 -13.02
CA GLU A 115 7.43 -35.89 -14.04
C GLU A 115 6.37 -34.78 -14.19
N PHE A 116 6.39 -33.78 -13.31
CA PHE A 116 5.51 -32.63 -13.38
C PHE A 116 5.62 -31.94 -14.75
N LYS A 117 4.51 -31.95 -15.49
CA LYS A 117 4.34 -31.26 -16.76
C LYS A 117 3.16 -30.33 -16.66
N LEU A 118 3.44 -29.04 -16.73
CA LEU A 118 2.43 -27.99 -16.68
C LEU A 118 1.59 -28.04 -17.97
N ARG A 119 0.33 -28.47 -17.87
CA ARG A 119 -0.61 -28.55 -19.02
C ARG A 119 -1.42 -27.27 -19.20
N THR A 120 -1.76 -26.62 -18.10
CA THR A 120 -2.55 -25.40 -18.06
C THR A 120 -2.11 -24.60 -16.85
N LEU A 121 -1.95 -23.29 -17.03
CA LEU A 121 -1.66 -22.35 -15.97
C LEU A 121 -2.77 -21.31 -15.90
N LEU A 122 -3.31 -21.10 -14.71
CA LEU A 122 -4.23 -20.00 -14.42
C LEU A 122 -3.47 -18.96 -13.61
N ASP A 123 -3.38 -17.74 -14.15
CA ASP A 123 -2.72 -16.61 -13.50
C ASP A 123 -3.75 -15.52 -13.18
N PHE A 124 -4.03 -15.32 -11.89
CA PHE A 124 -4.98 -14.32 -11.43
C PHE A 124 -4.32 -12.95 -11.35
N GLY A 125 -4.92 -11.97 -12.03
CA GLY A 125 -4.40 -10.59 -11.99
C GLY A 125 -3.07 -10.43 -12.73
N SER A 126 -2.87 -11.20 -13.81
CA SER A 126 -1.62 -11.30 -14.58
C SER A 126 -1.04 -9.97 -15.06
N GLY A 127 -1.83 -8.90 -15.15
CA GLY A 127 -1.36 -7.55 -15.41
C GLY A 127 -0.52 -7.46 -16.69
N ILE A 128 0.79 -7.30 -16.55
CA ILE A 128 1.78 -7.19 -17.63
C ILE A 128 2.48 -8.52 -18.00
N SER A 129 2.04 -9.65 -17.44
CA SER A 129 2.56 -11.02 -17.66
C SER A 129 4.06 -11.18 -17.44
N THR A 130 4.47 -11.66 -16.26
CA THR A 130 5.85 -12.14 -15.98
C THR A 130 6.00 -13.65 -16.14
N VAL A 131 4.95 -14.35 -16.58
CA VAL A 131 4.87 -15.82 -16.62
C VAL A 131 5.07 -16.40 -18.03
N SER A 132 5.52 -15.60 -18.99
CA SER A 132 5.80 -16.02 -20.37
C SER A 132 7.26 -16.42 -20.57
#